data_AF-A0A838W183-F1
#
_entry.id   AF-A0A838W183-F1
#
_cell.length_a   1.000
_cell.length_b   1.000
_cell.length_c   1.000
_cell.angle_alpha   90.00
_cell.angle_beta   90.00
_cell.angle_gamma   90.00
#
_symmetry.space_group_name_H-M   'P 1'
#
loop_
_entity.id
_entity.type
_entity.pdbx_description
1 polymer ?
#
loop_
_entity_poly.entity_id
_entity_poly.type
_entity_poly.pdbx_seq_one_letter_code
_entity_poly.pdbx_strand_id
1 'polypeptide(L)'
;MDSDYLDNIFEKAVIGNNLIKNRKTLTIDYVPEKLPFRDLESKTIAQVLSVVLKDGRPSNLLVFGKPGTGKTAVVKNVINRLKKKSKEHGIGITVTIVNAKTANTSYKVLYDIAEGIGTNKIDKKLKVHFTGLSMGEATDRILEYIKKNQLQVILVIDEIDS
;
A
#
# COMPACT_ATOMS: atom_id res chain seq x y z
N MET A 1 31.19 -41.10 3.84
CA MET A 1 30.57 -40.01 3.06
C MET A 1 30.23 -38.95 4.08
N ASP A 2 30.97 -37.86 4.10
CA ASP A 2 30.65 -36.72 4.98
C ASP A 2 29.21 -36.33 4.70
N SER A 3 28.37 -36.33 5.73
CA SER A 3 27.04 -35.73 5.67
C SER A 3 27.20 -34.34 5.07
N ASP A 4 26.42 -34.01 4.04
CA ASP A 4 26.45 -32.69 3.43
C ASP A 4 26.33 -31.64 4.54
N TYR A 5 27.29 -30.71 4.61
CA TYR A 5 27.31 -29.70 5.66
C TYR A 5 26.02 -28.85 5.64
N LEU A 6 25.37 -28.75 4.47
CA LEU A 6 24.07 -28.13 4.30
C LEU A 6 22.96 -28.88 5.06
N ASP A 7 22.92 -30.21 4.95
CA ASP A 7 21.92 -31.05 5.64
C ASP A 7 22.05 -30.88 7.16
N ASN A 8 23.30 -30.86 7.66
CA ASN A 8 23.58 -30.64 9.08
C ASN A 8 23.13 -29.25 9.58
N ILE A 9 23.27 -28.22 8.75
CA ILE A 9 22.79 -26.86 9.07
C ILE A 9 21.26 -26.82 9.08
N PHE A 10 20.59 -27.45 8.11
CA PHE A 10 19.14 -27.46 8.01
C PHE A 10 18.49 -28.28 9.12
N GLU A 11 19.04 -29.44 9.47
CA GLU A 11 18.56 -30.23 10.61
C GLU A 11 18.64 -29.44 11.92
N LYS A 12 19.75 -28.73 12.17
CA LYS A 12 19.87 -27.85 13.35
C LYS A 12 18.85 -26.71 13.33
N ALA A 13 18.54 -26.16 12.16
CA ALA A 13 17.53 -25.11 12.03
C ALA A 13 16.10 -25.62 12.31
N VAL A 14 15.81 -26.90 12.02
CA VAL A 14 14.51 -27.54 12.27
C VAL A 14 14.38 -27.99 13.74
N ILE A 15 15.43 -28.60 14.29
CA ILE A 15 15.41 -29.20 15.64
C ILE A 15 15.67 -28.14 16.74
N GLY A 16 16.34 -27.04 16.39
CA GLY A 16 16.71 -25.99 17.34
C GLY A 16 15.51 -25.33 18.03
N ASN A 17 15.65 -25.06 19.33
CA ASN A 17 14.65 -24.33 20.09
C ASN A 17 14.49 -22.90 19.54
N ASN A 18 13.26 -22.52 19.20
CA ASN A 18 12.94 -21.18 18.70
C ASN A 18 12.31 -20.32 19.81
N LEU A 19 13.00 -19.25 20.20
CA LEU A 19 12.46 -18.21 21.11
C LEU A 19 11.33 -17.40 20.45
N ILE A 20 11.46 -17.15 19.14
CA ILE A 20 10.53 -16.33 18.37
C ILE A 20 9.58 -17.24 17.61
N LYS A 21 8.30 -17.23 17.98
CA LYS A 21 7.26 -18.04 17.32
C LYS A 21 6.98 -17.59 15.88
N ASN A 22 7.01 -16.28 15.62
CA ASN A 22 6.78 -15.73 14.29
C ASN A 22 7.70 -14.53 14.05
N ARG A 23 8.80 -14.74 13.31
CA ARG A 23 9.76 -13.66 12.99
C ARG A 23 9.16 -12.54 12.14
N LYS A 24 8.11 -12.83 11.36
CA LYS A 24 7.45 -11.82 10.52
C LYS A 24 6.83 -10.69 11.33
N THR A 25 6.48 -10.90 12.61
CA THR A 25 5.92 -9.84 13.44
C THR A 25 6.92 -8.76 13.83
N LEU A 26 8.22 -9.03 13.62
CA LEU A 26 9.32 -8.12 13.94
C LEU A 26 9.82 -7.35 12.71
N THR A 27 9.26 -7.61 11.53
CA THR A 27 9.67 -6.90 10.32
C THR A 27 9.03 -5.52 10.25
N ILE A 28 9.69 -4.57 9.60
CA ILE A 28 9.26 -3.17 9.54
C ILE A 28 7.95 -2.97 8.76
N ASP A 29 7.65 -3.89 7.87
CA ASP A 29 6.45 -3.93 7.02
C ASP A 29 5.26 -4.61 7.69
N TYR A 30 5.46 -5.25 8.86
CA TYR A 30 4.39 -5.87 9.61
C TYR A 30 3.42 -4.82 10.18
N VAL A 31 2.14 -4.99 9.87
CA VAL A 31 1.06 -4.16 10.43
C VAL A 31 0.15 -5.06 11.27
N PRO A 32 0.14 -4.90 12.61
CA PRO A 32 -0.71 -5.72 13.47
C PRO A 32 -2.18 -5.41 13.24
N GLU A 33 -3.06 -6.34 13.64
CA GLU A 33 -4.51 -6.11 13.55
C GLU A 33 -4.96 -4.94 14.42
N LYS A 34 -4.41 -4.81 15.64
CA LYS A 34 -4.69 -3.72 16.57
C LYS A 34 -3.42 -2.91 16.80
N LEU A 35 -3.52 -1.59 16.67
CA LEU A 35 -2.48 -0.64 17.01
C LEU A 35 -2.84 0.02 18.34
N PRO A 36 -2.15 -0.33 19.44
CA PRO A 36 -2.47 0.25 20.75
C PRO A 36 -2.20 1.76 20.74
N PHE A 37 -3.02 2.51 21.48
CA PHE A 37 -2.91 3.97 21.63
C PHE A 37 -3.05 4.78 20.33
N ARG A 38 -3.66 4.19 19.28
CA ARG A 38 -3.92 4.84 17.99
C ARG A 38 -5.39 4.80 17.58
N ASP A 39 -6.28 4.57 18.54
CA ASP A 39 -7.71 4.39 18.30
C ASP A 39 -8.35 5.67 17.74
N LEU A 40 -7.94 6.85 18.23
CA LEU A 40 -8.48 8.14 17.79
C LEU A 40 -8.08 8.45 16.34
N GLU A 41 -6.80 8.31 16.00
CA GLU A 41 -6.30 8.55 14.65
C GLU A 41 -6.89 7.55 13.66
N SER A 42 -6.97 6.27 14.06
CA SER A 42 -7.60 5.22 13.25
C SER A 42 -9.07 5.53 12.99
N LYS A 43 -9.80 5.98 14.01
CA LYS A 43 -11.22 6.34 13.91
C LYS A 43 -11.42 7.52 12.95
N THR A 44 -10.63 8.58 13.08
CA THR A 44 -10.73 9.76 12.20
C THR A 44 -10.50 9.39 10.73
N ILE A 45 -9.42 8.65 10.44
CA ILE A 45 -9.12 8.22 9.07
C ILE A 45 -10.23 7.29 8.55
N ALA A 46 -10.69 6.34 9.36
CA ALA A 46 -11.76 5.42 8.99
C ALA A 46 -13.08 6.14 8.70
N GLN A 47 -13.45 7.15 9.50
CA GLN A 47 -14.67 7.93 9.28
C GLN A 47 -14.63 8.66 7.94
N VAL A 48 -13.53 9.34 7.63
CA VAL A 48 -13.38 10.05 6.35
C VAL A 48 -13.42 9.10 5.16
N LEU A 49 -12.73 7.97 5.24
CA LEU A 49 -12.70 6.99 4.15
C LEU A 49 -13.98 6.14 4.05
N SER A 50 -14.81 6.07 5.09
CA SER A 50 -16.03 5.25 5.08
C SER A 50 -17.05 5.66 4.02
N VAL A 51 -17.00 6.93 3.58
CA VAL A 51 -17.87 7.47 2.52
C VAL A 51 -17.69 6.74 1.20
N VAL A 52 -16.49 6.18 0.96
CA VAL A 52 -16.17 5.37 -0.22
C VAL A 52 -17.07 4.14 -0.31
N LEU A 53 -17.47 3.55 0.84
CA LEU A 53 -18.36 2.39 0.88
C LEU A 53 -19.79 2.69 0.40
N LYS A 54 -20.14 3.96 0.19
CA LYS A 54 -21.42 4.40 -0.36
C LYS A 54 -21.27 5.05 -1.73
N ASP A 55 -20.23 4.68 -2.47
CA ASP A 55 -19.86 5.27 -3.77
C ASP A 55 -19.61 6.79 -3.72
N GLY A 56 -19.31 7.32 -2.53
CA GLY A 56 -19.02 8.74 -2.34
C GLY A 56 -17.52 9.05 -2.45
N ARG A 57 -17.20 10.31 -2.76
CA ARG A 57 -15.82 10.81 -2.77
C ARG A 57 -15.42 11.29 -1.36
N PRO A 58 -14.41 10.70 -0.71
CA PRO A 58 -13.95 11.13 0.60
C PRO A 58 -13.17 12.45 0.50
N SER A 59 -13.10 13.19 1.60
CA SER A 59 -12.19 14.34 1.71
C SER A 59 -10.73 13.87 1.68
N ASN A 60 -9.85 14.70 1.10
CA ASN A 60 -8.41 14.45 1.14
C ASN A 60 -7.89 14.54 2.58
N LEU A 61 -6.95 13.67 2.93
CA LEU A 61 -6.31 13.62 4.24
C LEU A 61 -4.82 13.93 4.13
N LEU A 62 -4.31 14.75 5.04
CA LEU A 62 -2.89 14.94 5.27
C LEU A 62 -2.54 14.42 6.66
N VAL A 63 -1.67 13.42 6.74
CA VAL A 63 -1.25 12.80 8.01
C VAL A 63 0.19 13.17 8.30
N PHE A 64 0.41 13.99 9.33
CA PHE A 64 1.73 14.50 9.71
C PHE A 64 2.13 14.05 11.12
N GLY A 65 3.43 14.13 11.41
CA GLY A 65 4.00 13.74 12.70
C GLY A 65 5.45 13.28 12.56
N LYS A 66 6.18 13.15 13.67
CA LYS A 66 7.59 12.72 13.63
C LYS A 66 7.78 11.33 13.01
N PRO A 67 8.95 11.00 12.42
CA PRO A 67 9.27 9.64 12.00
C PRO A 67 9.14 8.64 13.15
N GLY A 68 8.81 7.38 12.85
CA GLY A 68 8.64 6.34 13.87
C GLY A 68 7.38 6.43 14.73
N THR A 69 6.50 7.42 14.51
CA THR A 69 5.25 7.56 15.28
C THR A 69 4.12 6.63 14.84
N GLY A 70 4.33 5.81 13.80
CA GLY A 70 3.36 4.81 13.35
C GLY A 70 2.32 5.29 12.35
N LYS A 71 2.51 6.47 11.72
CA LYS A 71 1.61 7.02 10.69
C LYS A 71 1.29 6.00 9.59
N THR A 72 2.33 5.46 8.96
CA THR A 72 2.22 4.44 7.90
C THR A 72 1.49 3.19 8.38
N ALA A 73 1.76 2.73 9.61
CA ALA A 73 1.10 1.56 10.18
C ALA A 73 -0.41 1.80 10.40
N VAL A 74 -0.79 2.97 10.92
CA VAL A 74 -2.20 3.35 11.11
C VAL A 74 -2.93 3.41 9.78
N VAL A 75 -2.37 4.11 8.79
CA VAL A 75 -2.98 4.24 7.45
C VAL A 75 -3.14 2.86 6.80
N LYS A 76 -2.09 2.03 6.80
CA LYS A 76 -2.15 0.66 6.26
C LYS A 76 -3.18 -0.20 6.99
N ASN A 77 -3.28 -0.10 8.31
CA ASN A 77 -4.27 -0.86 9.10
C ASN A 77 -5.70 -0.47 8.70
N VAL A 78 -6.01 0.82 8.61
CA VAL A 78 -7.33 1.32 8.21
C VAL A 78 -7.66 0.91 6.77
N ILE A 79 -6.71 1.08 5.83
CA ILE A 79 -6.89 0.67 4.43
C ILE A 79 -7.14 -0.84 4.31
N ASN A 80 -6.41 -1.68 5.05
CA ASN A 80 -6.61 -3.13 5.03
C ASN A 80 -8.01 -3.51 5.52
N ARG A 81 -8.49 -2.86 6.59
CA ARG A 81 -9.85 -3.06 7.11
C ARG A 81 -10.91 -2.57 6.12
N LEU A 82 -10.69 -1.42 5.48
CA LEU A 82 -11.57 -0.87 4.45
C LEU A 82 -11.68 -1.83 3.25
N LYS A 83 -10.56 -2.33 2.73
CA LYS A 83 -10.52 -3.34 1.66
C LYS A 83 -11.30 -4.59 2.02
N LYS A 84 -11.11 -5.10 3.24
CA LYS A 84 -11.84 -6.26 3.75
C LYS A 84 -13.36 -6.00 3.74
N LYS A 85 -13.79 -4.87 4.31
CA LYS A 85 -15.21 -4.47 4.35
C LYS A 85 -15.82 -4.24 2.97
N SER A 86 -15.06 -3.65 2.06
CA SER A 86 -15.43 -3.45 0.65
C SER A 86 -15.74 -4.79 -0.02
N LYS A 87 -14.84 -5.77 0.14
CA LYS A 87 -14.98 -7.11 -0.42
C LYS A 87 -16.20 -7.85 0.16
N GLU A 88 -16.44 -7.72 1.47
CA GLU A 88 -17.61 -8.30 2.15
C GLU A 88 -18.95 -7.79 1.58
N HIS A 89 -18.98 -6.57 1.04
CA HIS A 89 -20.19 -5.94 0.49
C HIS A 89 -20.19 -5.87 -1.05
N GLY A 90 -19.23 -6.48 -1.73
CA GLY A 90 -19.14 -6.45 -3.19
C GLY A 90 -18.84 -5.06 -3.78
N ILE A 91 -18.27 -4.15 -3.00
CA ILE A 91 -17.92 -2.79 -3.44
C ILE A 91 -16.52 -2.81 -4.06
N GLY A 92 -16.38 -2.27 -5.26
CA GLY A 92 -15.11 -2.22 -6.00
C GLY A 92 -14.28 -0.98 -5.64
N ILE A 93 -13.33 -1.13 -4.71
CA ILE A 93 -12.37 -0.07 -4.35
C ILE A 93 -10.96 -0.46 -4.81
N THR A 94 -10.32 0.42 -5.57
CA THR A 94 -8.91 0.33 -5.92
C THR A 94 -8.10 1.18 -4.95
N VAL A 95 -7.08 0.61 -4.31
CA VAL A 95 -6.18 1.39 -3.44
C VAL A 95 -4.74 1.15 -3.86
N THR A 96 -4.03 2.25 -4.12
CA THR A 96 -2.58 2.24 -4.33
C THR A 96 -1.88 2.96 -3.18
N ILE A 97 -0.74 2.42 -2.76
CA ILE A 97 0.13 3.01 -1.74
C ILE A 97 1.50 3.15 -2.38
N VAL A 98 1.97 4.39 -2.51
CA VAL A 98 3.28 4.73 -3.08
C VAL A 98 4.10 5.44 -2.02
N ASN A 99 5.37 5.10 -1.89
CA ASN A 99 6.31 5.79 -1.01
C ASN A 99 7.15 6.75 -1.87
N ALA A 100 6.96 8.06 -1.68
CA ALA A 100 7.59 9.10 -2.48
C ALA A 100 9.12 9.12 -2.28
N LYS A 101 9.59 8.85 -1.05
CA LYS A 101 11.02 8.74 -0.74
C LYS A 101 11.73 7.63 -1.53
N THR A 102 11.08 6.48 -1.72
CA THR A 102 11.65 5.37 -2.50
C THR A 102 11.57 5.64 -3.99
N ALA A 103 10.50 6.31 -4.44
CA ALA A 103 10.32 6.70 -5.83
C ALA A 103 11.37 7.72 -6.29
N ASN A 104 11.86 8.59 -5.40
CA ASN A 104 12.89 9.62 -5.62
C ASN A 104 12.57 10.70 -6.68
N THR A 105 11.52 10.54 -7.50
CA THR A 105 11.09 11.51 -8.51
C THR A 105 9.58 11.52 -8.64
N SER A 106 9.00 12.68 -8.95
CA SER A 106 7.56 12.81 -9.20
C SER A 106 7.09 11.90 -10.35
N TYR A 107 7.92 11.70 -11.39
CA TYR A 107 7.59 10.80 -12.49
C TYR A 107 7.48 9.34 -12.01
N LYS A 108 8.44 8.89 -11.18
CA LYS A 108 8.39 7.54 -10.62
C LYS A 108 7.17 7.35 -9.72
N VAL A 109 6.74 8.37 -8.98
CA VAL A 109 5.47 8.34 -8.23
C VAL A 109 4.28 8.10 -9.17
N LEU A 110 4.18 8.83 -10.29
CA LEU A 110 3.12 8.60 -11.28
C LEU A 110 3.20 7.18 -11.87
N TYR A 111 4.40 6.70 -12.20
CA TYR A 111 4.60 5.35 -12.68
C TYR A 111 4.13 4.29 -11.66
N ASP A 112 4.46 4.45 -10.39
CA ASP A 112 4.06 3.51 -9.32
C ASP A 112 2.55 3.59 -9.04
N ILE A 113 1.92 4.77 -9.17
CA ILE A 113 0.47 4.91 -9.16
C ILE A 113 -0.14 4.12 -10.33
N ALA A 114 0.38 4.30 -11.54
CA ALA A 114 -0.08 3.63 -12.75
C ALA A 114 0.03 2.09 -12.65
N GLU A 115 1.15 1.59 -12.13
CA GLU A 115 1.33 0.17 -11.81
C GLU A 115 0.31 -0.32 -10.78
N GLY A 116 0.10 0.44 -9.71
CA GLY A 116 -0.76 0.05 -8.60
C GLY A 116 -2.26 0.05 -8.93
N ILE A 117 -2.72 0.95 -9.82
CA ILE A 117 -4.10 0.92 -10.33
C ILE A 117 -4.29 -0.07 -11.49
N GLY A 118 -3.19 -0.61 -12.04
CA GLY A 118 -3.19 -1.66 -13.05
C GLY A 118 -3.20 -1.20 -14.51
N THR A 119 -3.13 0.11 -14.80
CA THR A 119 -3.17 0.61 -16.20
C THR A 119 -2.05 0.00 -17.05
N ASN A 120 -0.85 -0.12 -16.50
CA ASN A 120 0.32 -0.63 -17.22
C ASN A 120 0.23 -2.12 -17.61
N LYS A 121 -0.67 -2.87 -16.97
CA LYS A 121 -0.88 -4.30 -17.19
C LYS A 121 -2.05 -4.57 -18.14
N ILE A 122 -3.06 -3.69 -18.12
CA ILE A 122 -4.36 -3.94 -18.75
C ILE A 122 -4.50 -3.15 -20.06
N ASP A 123 -4.12 -1.86 -20.06
CA ASP A 123 -4.36 -0.98 -21.19
C ASP A 123 -3.05 -0.57 -21.85
N LYS A 124 -2.72 -1.22 -22.98
CA LYS A 124 -1.49 -0.92 -23.75
C LYS A 124 -1.45 0.54 -24.24
N LYS A 125 -2.60 1.17 -24.47
CA LYS A 125 -2.67 2.56 -24.96
C LYS A 125 -2.46 3.56 -23.82
N LEU A 126 -3.02 3.28 -22.66
CA LEU A 126 -2.92 4.14 -21.46
C LEU A 126 -1.75 3.75 -20.53
N LYS A 127 -0.81 2.96 -21.04
CA LYS A 127 0.38 2.56 -20.30
C LYS A 127 1.27 3.76 -20.00
N VAL A 128 1.67 3.90 -18.74
CA VAL A 128 2.73 4.81 -18.29
C VAL A 128 4.04 4.05 -18.28
N HIS A 129 4.94 4.39 -19.20
CA HIS A 129 6.25 3.75 -19.31
C HIS A 129 7.21 4.25 -18.22
N PHE A 130 8.27 3.49 -17.94
CA PHE A 130 9.29 3.91 -16.97
C PHE A 130 9.97 5.23 -17.36
N THR A 131 10.05 5.54 -18.66
CA THR A 131 10.50 6.81 -19.24
C THR A 131 9.79 7.08 -20.57
N GLY A 132 9.98 8.27 -21.14
CA GLY A 132 9.52 8.61 -22.50
C GLY A 132 8.17 9.32 -22.58
N LEU A 133 7.50 9.54 -21.45
CA LEU A 133 6.33 10.40 -21.36
C LEU A 133 6.66 11.67 -20.57
N SER A 134 5.95 12.76 -20.86
CA SER A 134 5.94 13.92 -19.97
C SER A 134 5.12 13.63 -18.72
N MET A 135 5.31 14.43 -17.66
CA MET A 135 4.49 14.35 -16.45
C MET A 135 2.99 14.55 -16.73
N GLY A 136 2.65 15.46 -17.64
CA GLY A 136 1.28 15.73 -18.05
C GLY A 136 0.66 14.51 -18.73
N GLU A 137 1.33 13.97 -19.75
CA GLU A 137 0.87 12.79 -20.48
C GLU A 137 0.70 11.57 -19.56
N ALA A 138 1.64 11.33 -18.64
CA ALA A 138 1.51 10.25 -17.66
C ALA A 138 0.30 10.45 -16.74
N THR A 139 0.04 11.69 -16.31
CA THR A 139 -1.12 12.03 -15.48
C THR A 139 -2.42 11.83 -16.25
N ASP A 140 -2.50 12.30 -17.49
CA ASP A 140 -3.69 12.21 -18.33
C ASP A 140 -4.05 10.74 -18.59
N ARG A 141 -3.07 9.89 -18.90
CA ARG A 141 -3.29 8.44 -19.06
C ARG A 141 -3.87 7.78 -17.80
N ILE A 142 -3.36 8.16 -16.62
CA ILE A 142 -3.88 7.66 -15.33
C ILE A 142 -5.34 8.09 -15.14
N LEU A 143 -5.64 9.38 -15.36
CA LEU A 143 -6.99 9.92 -15.20
C LEU A 143 -7.98 9.32 -16.21
N GLU A 144 -7.57 9.17 -17.47
CA GLU A 144 -8.35 8.51 -18.51
C GLU A 144 -8.65 7.06 -18.16
N TYR A 145 -7.66 6.32 -17.63
CA TYR A 145 -7.86 4.94 -17.21
C TYR A 145 -8.86 4.83 -16.05
N ILE A 146 -8.75 5.71 -15.05
CA ILE A 146 -9.69 5.77 -13.92
C ILE A 146 -11.11 6.05 -14.42
N LYS A 147 -11.28 7.04 -15.31
CA LYS A 147 -12.58 7.42 -15.88
C LYS A 147 -13.18 6.30 -16.73
N LYS A 148 -12.39 5.72 -17.64
CA LYS A 148 -12.82 4.65 -18.57
C LYS A 148 -13.32 3.41 -17.83
N ASN A 149 -12.68 3.05 -16.73
CA ASN A 149 -13.01 1.86 -15.95
C ASN A 149 -13.88 2.17 -14.72
N GLN A 150 -14.37 3.42 -14.57
CA GLN A 150 -15.18 3.88 -13.45
C GLN A 150 -14.59 3.48 -12.08
N LEU A 151 -13.27 3.62 -11.93
CA LEU A 151 -12.58 3.14 -10.74
C LEU A 151 -12.79 4.10 -9.56
N GLN A 152 -13.19 3.54 -8.42
CA GLN A 152 -13.16 4.24 -7.15
C GLN A 152 -11.78 4.10 -6.53
N VAL A 153 -10.93 5.12 -6.68
CA VAL A 153 -9.50 5.05 -6.33
C VAL A 153 -9.20 5.81 -5.04
N ILE A 154 -8.50 5.14 -4.11
CA ILE A 154 -7.82 5.77 -2.98
C ILE A 154 -6.32 5.77 -3.26
N LEU A 155 -5.72 6.96 -3.30
CA LEU A 155 -4.28 7.14 -3.46
C LEU A 155 -3.67 7.47 -2.10
N VAL A 156 -2.71 6.67 -1.64
CA VAL A 156 -1.90 6.97 -0.46
C VAL A 156 -0.48 7.26 -0.94
N ILE A 157 -0.01 8.48 -0.72
CA ILE A 157 1.38 8.87 -0.99
C ILE A 157 2.06 9.06 0.36
N ASP A 158 2.95 8.14 0.70
CA ASP A 158 3.70 8.13 1.96
C ASP A 158 5.05 8.85 1.80
N GLU A 159 5.55 9.44 2.88
CA GLU A 159 6.82 10.20 2.93
C GLU A 159 6.97 11.28 1.84
N ILE A 160 5.94 12.11 1.65
CA ILE A 160 5.93 13.22 0.67
C ILE A 160 6.86 14.39 1.02
N ASP A 161 7.31 14.44 2.28
CA ASP A 161 8.16 15.49 2.84
C ASP A 161 9.66 15.21 2.68
N SER A 162 10.00 14.09 2.03
CA SER A 162 11.38 13.67 1.75
C SER A 162 11.99 14.37 0.55
#